data_AF-A0A4R6M4M6-F1
#
_entry.id   AF-A0A4R6M4M6-F1
#
_cell.length_a   1.000
_cell.length_b   1.000
_cell.length_c   1.000
_cell.angle_alpha   90.00
_cell.angle_beta   90.00
_cell.angle_gamma   90.00
#
_symmetry.space_group_name_H-M   'P 1'
#
loop_
_entity.id
_entity.type
_entity.pdbx_description
1 polymer ?
#
loop_
_entity_poly.entity_id
_entity_poly.type
_entity_poly.pdbx_seq_one_letter_code
_entity_poly.pdbx_strand_id
1 'polypeptide(L)'
;MRVLFGIVFLTFSVLAIGKEKCDLESIGLDYQSSDIEVYFYTGTCHYRNEDYGLAVKNWEKLSLIKENSAKDEELKIDVLNNLGYMKFFGFGTPKDQDTAINYWKEAILLGHYEAEYHLCHAYADKKEPTFNLAKAKKHCEKAKLIYKGQDEPDKDILSDIETYLNQINE
;
A
#
# COMPACT_ATOMS: atom_id res chain seq x y z
N MET A 1 -6.09 -31.50 24.59
CA MET A 1 -6.22 -30.73 25.84
C MET A 1 -6.47 -29.29 25.45
N ARG A 2 -7.71 -28.82 25.60
CA ARG A 2 -8.11 -27.44 25.27
C ARG A 2 -7.59 -26.51 26.36
N VAL A 3 -6.83 -25.48 26.01
CA VAL A 3 -6.56 -24.37 26.92
C VAL A 3 -7.25 -23.14 26.33
N LEU A 4 -8.37 -22.79 26.96
CA LEU A 4 -9.08 -21.53 26.76
C LEU A 4 -8.25 -20.42 27.42
N PHE A 5 -7.75 -19.47 26.65
CA PHE A 5 -7.39 -18.15 27.18
C PHE A 5 -8.50 -17.18 26.77
N GLY A 6 -9.42 -16.92 27.70
CA GLY A 6 -10.36 -15.83 27.59
C GLY A 6 -9.62 -14.50 27.75
N ILE A 7 -9.69 -13.64 26.75
CA ILE A 7 -9.18 -12.28 26.84
C ILE A 7 -10.21 -11.46 27.61
N VAL A 8 -9.82 -11.04 28.80
CA VAL A 8 -10.54 -10.10 29.66
C VAL A 8 -10.67 -8.76 28.91
N PHE A 9 -11.89 -8.29 28.72
CA PHE A 9 -12.17 -6.91 28.29
C PHE A 9 -11.78 -5.95 29.43
N LEU A 10 -10.53 -5.49 29.39
CA LEU A 10 -10.13 -4.29 30.10
C LEU A 10 -10.46 -3.10 29.20
N THR A 11 -11.26 -2.17 29.73
CA THR A 11 -11.54 -0.88 29.12
C THR A 11 -10.24 -0.08 29.04
N PHE A 12 -9.47 -0.28 27.97
CA PHE A 12 -8.33 0.57 27.66
C PHE A 12 -8.86 1.95 27.28
N SER A 13 -8.75 2.88 28.21
CA SER A 13 -8.65 4.30 27.92
C SER A 13 -7.71 4.50 26.73
N VAL A 14 -8.09 5.35 25.77
CA VAL A 14 -7.29 5.68 24.59
C VAL A 14 -5.98 6.33 25.05
N LEU A 15 -4.97 5.51 25.30
CA LEU A 15 -3.59 5.96 25.38
C LEU A 15 -3.24 6.45 23.98
N ALA A 16 -2.83 7.70 23.88
CA ALA A 16 -2.11 8.18 22.71
C ALA A 16 -0.92 7.23 22.52
N ILE A 17 -1.02 6.34 21.52
CA ILE A 17 0.08 5.45 21.15
C ILE A 17 1.18 6.40 20.64
N GLY A 18 2.25 6.54 21.41
CA GLY A 18 3.39 7.34 20.99
C GLY A 18 3.95 6.81 19.67
N LYS A 19 4.55 7.69 18.86
CA LYS A 19 5.19 7.30 17.60
C LYS A 19 6.14 6.12 17.82
N GLU A 20 6.08 5.14 16.93
CA GLU A 20 7.03 4.03 16.93
C GLU A 20 8.44 4.53 16.60
N LYS A 21 9.45 3.87 17.14
CA LYS A 21 10.84 4.17 16.80
C LYS A 21 11.18 3.53 15.46
N CYS A 22 11.78 4.30 14.56
CA CYS A 22 12.18 3.85 13.23
C CYS A 22 13.69 3.65 13.11
N ASP A 23 14.38 3.31 14.21
CA ASP A 23 15.76 2.83 14.18
C ASP A 23 15.82 1.32 13.85
N LEU A 24 16.98 0.83 13.39
CA LEU A 24 17.16 -0.53 12.86
C LEU A 24 16.62 -1.61 13.79
N GLU A 25 17.03 -1.57 15.07
CA GLU A 25 16.62 -2.58 16.06
C GLU A 25 15.10 -2.58 16.24
N SER A 26 14.49 -1.39 16.33
CA SER A 26 13.05 -1.23 16.53
C SER A 26 12.22 -1.75 15.36
N ILE A 27 12.76 -1.74 14.13
CA ILE A 27 12.11 -2.29 12.92
C ILE A 27 12.54 -3.72 12.60
N GLY A 28 13.26 -4.39 13.52
CA GLY A 28 13.66 -5.79 13.36
C GLY A 28 14.80 -6.03 12.37
N LEU A 29 15.61 -4.99 12.10
CA LEU A 29 16.77 -5.06 11.21
C LEU A 29 18.07 -4.94 12.00
N ASP A 30 19.17 -5.32 11.35
CA ASP A 30 20.52 -5.20 11.89
C ASP A 30 21.52 -4.70 10.84
N TYR A 31 22.81 -4.72 11.18
CA TYR A 31 23.88 -4.23 10.30
C TYR A 31 24.16 -5.13 9.07
N GLN A 32 23.53 -6.30 8.99
CA GLN A 32 23.64 -7.23 7.87
C GLN A 32 22.48 -7.09 6.88
N SER A 33 21.39 -6.41 7.28
CA SER A 33 20.25 -6.11 6.41
C SER A 33 20.68 -5.29 5.20
N SER A 34 20.04 -5.53 4.05
CA SER A 34 20.35 -4.79 2.82
C SER A 34 19.86 -3.34 2.91
N ASP A 35 20.48 -2.42 2.17
CA ASP A 35 19.98 -1.04 2.06
C ASP A 35 18.52 -1.00 1.57
N ILE A 36 18.10 -1.98 0.75
CA ILE A 36 16.74 -2.10 0.25
C ILE A 36 15.78 -2.43 1.40
N GLU A 37 16.10 -3.42 2.24
CA GLU A 37 15.31 -3.74 3.43
C GLU A 37 15.24 -2.53 4.37
N VAL A 38 16.39 -1.91 4.63
CA VAL A 38 16.47 -0.74 5.52
C VAL A 38 15.58 0.39 5.04
N TYR A 39 15.69 0.80 3.77
CA TYR A 39 14.86 1.87 3.24
C TYR A 39 13.38 1.50 3.15
N PHE A 40 13.06 0.25 2.83
CA PHE A 40 11.67 -0.21 2.76
C PHE A 40 11.00 -0.10 4.13
N TYR A 41 11.55 -0.79 5.14
CA TYR A 41 10.93 -0.89 6.45
C TYR A 41 10.99 0.44 7.23
N THR A 42 12.05 1.23 7.05
CA THR A 42 12.10 2.60 7.62
C THR A 42 11.04 3.50 6.99
N GLY A 43 10.83 3.41 5.67
CA GLY A 43 9.78 4.15 4.98
C GLY A 43 8.38 3.76 5.49
N THR A 44 8.11 2.46 5.62
CA THR A 44 6.86 1.94 6.15
C THR A 44 6.63 2.35 7.61
N CYS A 45 7.70 2.40 8.42
CA CYS A 45 7.61 2.88 9.80
C CYS A 45 7.19 4.35 9.87
N HIS A 46 7.84 5.20 9.06
CA HIS A 46 7.45 6.60 8.99
C HIS A 46 6.03 6.79 8.45
N TYR A 47 5.58 5.95 7.51
CA TYR A 47 4.20 5.99 7.02
C TYR A 47 3.19 5.73 8.14
N ARG A 48 3.42 4.70 8.98
CA ARG A 48 2.56 4.39 10.14
C ARG A 48 2.56 5.50 11.19
N ASN A 49 3.69 6.20 11.33
CA ASN A 49 3.82 7.40 12.17
C ASN A 49 3.22 8.68 11.55
N GLU A 50 2.61 8.58 10.37
CA GLU A 50 2.11 9.70 9.56
C GLU A 50 3.19 10.73 9.16
N ASP A 51 4.47 10.34 9.25
CA ASP A 51 5.62 11.12 8.80
C ASP A 51 5.86 10.91 7.29
N TYR A 52 4.85 11.22 6.48
CA TYR A 52 4.80 10.86 5.05
C TYR A 52 5.98 11.38 4.24
N GLY A 53 6.54 12.55 4.56
CA GLY A 53 7.73 13.06 3.88
C GLY A 53 8.96 12.19 4.11
N LEU A 54 9.11 11.62 5.31
CA LEU A 54 10.19 10.66 5.59
C LEU A 54 9.91 9.29 4.97
N ALA A 55 8.64 8.88 4.91
CA ALA A 55 8.24 7.66 4.21
C ALA A 55 8.64 7.71 2.73
N VAL A 56 8.17 8.74 2.02
CA VAL A 56 8.48 8.99 0.60
C VAL A 56 9.98 9.08 0.39
N LYS A 57 10.71 9.84 1.21
CA LYS A 57 12.16 9.99 1.08
C LYS A 57 12.91 8.66 1.14
N ASN A 58 12.50 7.73 2.01
CA ASN A 58 13.14 6.42 2.10
C ASN A 58 12.79 5.55 0.89
N TRP A 59 11.53 5.49 0.49
CA TRP A 59 11.11 4.74 -0.69
C TRP A 59 11.70 5.29 -2.00
N GLU A 60 11.90 6.60 -2.13
CA GLU A 60 12.63 7.21 -3.24
C GLU A 60 14.13 6.83 -3.24
N LYS A 61 14.76 6.70 -2.08
CA LYS A 61 16.14 6.17 -2.02
C LYS A 61 16.19 4.73 -2.48
N LEU A 62 15.23 3.91 -2.05
CA LEU A 62 15.13 2.51 -2.46
C LEU A 62 14.98 2.40 -3.99
N SER A 63 14.09 3.21 -4.59
CA SER A 63 13.84 3.16 -6.04
C SER A 63 15.04 3.55 -6.91
N LEU A 64 16.04 4.24 -6.34
CA LEU A 64 17.29 4.60 -7.03
C LEU A 64 18.35 3.48 -7.00
N ILE A 65 18.18 2.44 -6.17
CA ILE A 65 19.15 1.35 -6.06
C ILE A 65 19.05 0.46 -7.31
N LYS A 66 20.18 0.27 -8.00
CA LYS A 66 20.25 -0.54 -9.23
C LYS A 66 20.50 -2.01 -8.99
N GLU A 67 21.32 -2.33 -8.00
CA GLU A 67 21.64 -3.71 -7.64
C GLU A 67 20.47 -4.31 -6.85
N ASN A 68 20.16 -5.58 -7.07
CA ASN A 68 19.15 -6.31 -6.31
C ASN A 68 19.44 -7.80 -6.37
N SER A 69 19.15 -8.47 -5.25
CA SER A 69 18.88 -9.90 -5.26
C SER A 69 17.43 -10.17 -5.69
N ALA A 70 17.12 -11.42 -6.00
CA ALA A 70 15.73 -11.83 -6.29
C ALA A 70 14.78 -11.53 -5.12
N LYS A 71 15.26 -11.61 -3.87
CA LYS A 71 14.48 -11.28 -2.67
C LYS A 71 14.14 -9.78 -2.62
N ASP A 72 15.06 -8.93 -3.07
CA ASP A 72 14.89 -7.47 -3.04
C ASP A 72 13.95 -6.95 -4.14
N GLU A 73 13.67 -7.77 -5.16
CA GLU A 73 12.83 -7.37 -6.29
C GLU A 73 11.38 -7.14 -5.86
N GLU A 74 10.86 -7.96 -4.94
CA GLU A 74 9.52 -7.79 -4.36
C GLU A 74 9.39 -6.44 -3.64
N LEU A 75 10.35 -6.07 -2.78
CA LEU A 75 10.32 -4.78 -2.06
C LEU A 75 10.41 -3.57 -3.00
N LYS A 76 11.11 -3.69 -4.14
CA LYS A 76 11.14 -2.64 -5.16
C LYS A 76 9.77 -2.47 -5.81
N ILE A 77 9.08 -3.58 -6.07
CA ILE A 77 7.74 -3.58 -6.65
C ILE A 77 6.73 -2.98 -5.66
N ASP A 78 6.81 -3.34 -4.38
CA ASP A 78 5.99 -2.76 -3.31
C ASP A 78 6.18 -1.24 -3.21
N VAL A 79 7.42 -0.76 -3.41
CA VAL A 79 7.70 0.68 -3.45
C VAL A 79 7.01 1.39 -4.60
N LEU A 80 6.87 0.76 -5.78
CA LEU A 80 6.09 1.35 -6.87
C LEU A 80 4.63 1.54 -6.44
N ASN A 81 4.05 0.55 -5.77
CA ASN A 81 2.69 0.63 -5.24
C ASN A 81 2.55 1.79 -4.23
N ASN A 82 3.46 1.83 -3.25
CA ASN A 82 3.44 2.82 -2.18
C ASN A 82 3.67 4.23 -2.73
N LEU A 83 4.70 4.47 -3.55
CA LEU A 83 4.95 5.77 -4.16
C LEU A 83 3.80 6.20 -5.09
N GLY A 84 3.14 5.25 -5.75
CA GLY A 84 1.91 5.51 -6.49
C GLY A 84 0.83 6.11 -5.60
N TYR A 85 0.55 5.46 -4.47
CA TYR A 85 -0.40 5.96 -3.47
C TYR A 85 -0.02 7.35 -2.95
N MET A 86 1.24 7.53 -2.54
CA MET A 86 1.73 8.82 -2.02
C MET A 86 1.56 9.94 -3.05
N LYS A 87 1.92 9.69 -4.32
CA LYS A 87 1.78 10.67 -5.39
C LYS A 87 0.33 10.94 -5.79
N PHE A 88 -0.53 9.94 -5.77
CA PHE A 88 -1.94 10.11 -6.13
C PHE A 88 -2.65 11.06 -5.17
N PHE A 89 -2.39 10.92 -3.87
CA PHE A 89 -3.02 11.73 -2.83
C PHE A 89 -2.19 12.96 -2.40
N GLY A 90 -0.91 13.04 -2.80
CA GLY A 90 -0.02 14.13 -2.41
C GLY A 90 0.48 14.03 -0.97
N PHE A 91 0.59 12.82 -0.42
CA PHE A 91 1.11 12.61 0.92
C PHE A 91 2.64 12.60 0.89
N GLY A 92 3.27 13.54 1.61
CA GLY A 92 4.73 13.63 1.69
C GLY A 92 5.43 14.00 0.37
N THR A 93 4.67 14.26 -0.71
CA THR A 93 5.15 14.56 -2.06
C THR A 93 4.12 15.43 -2.78
N PRO A 94 4.49 16.26 -3.78
CA PRO A 94 3.50 16.94 -4.61
C PRO A 94 2.54 15.94 -5.28
N LYS A 95 1.24 16.27 -5.30
CA LYS A 95 0.23 15.44 -5.99
C LYS A 95 0.55 15.36 -7.49
N ASP A 96 0.70 14.13 -7.98
CA ASP A 96 0.99 13.81 -9.38
C ASP A 96 0.34 12.46 -9.73
N GLN A 97 -0.92 12.54 -10.17
CA GLN A 97 -1.75 11.37 -10.41
C GLN A 97 -1.35 10.59 -11.67
N ASP A 98 -0.77 11.27 -12.66
CA ASP A 98 -0.32 10.61 -13.90
C ASP A 98 0.89 9.71 -13.61
N THR A 99 1.86 10.22 -12.85
CA THR A 99 2.98 9.40 -12.38
C THR A 99 2.50 8.26 -11.48
N ALA A 100 1.55 8.52 -10.56
CA ALA A 100 0.99 7.48 -9.71
C ALA A 100 0.35 6.33 -10.50
N ILE A 101 -0.47 6.66 -11.50
CA ILE A 101 -1.10 5.68 -12.39
C ILE A 101 -0.04 4.85 -13.13
N ASN A 102 1.06 5.46 -13.55
CA ASN A 102 2.13 4.74 -14.23
C ASN A 102 2.85 3.77 -13.28
N TYR A 103 3.15 4.19 -12.05
CA TYR A 103 3.73 3.30 -11.04
C TYR A 103 2.83 2.12 -10.73
N TRP A 104 1.52 2.32 -10.55
CA TRP A 104 0.60 1.20 -10.32
C TRP A 104 0.49 0.27 -11.53
N LYS A 105 0.50 0.78 -12.76
CA LYS A 105 0.56 -0.08 -13.95
C LYS A 105 1.83 -0.91 -14.01
N GLU A 106 2.97 -0.30 -13.69
CA GLU A 106 4.26 -1.00 -13.64
C GLU A 106 4.27 -2.07 -12.54
N ALA A 107 3.78 -1.73 -11.35
CA ALA A 107 3.65 -2.67 -10.24
C ALA A 107 2.78 -3.89 -10.62
N ILE A 108 1.65 -3.68 -11.31
CA ILE A 108 0.80 -4.78 -11.84
C ILE A 108 1.57 -5.65 -12.83
N LEU A 109 2.33 -5.05 -13.75
CA LEU A 109 3.13 -5.81 -14.73
C LEU A 109 4.21 -6.67 -14.07
N LEU A 110 4.71 -6.23 -12.91
CA LEU A 110 5.69 -6.95 -12.10
C LEU A 110 5.06 -7.88 -11.05
N GLY A 111 3.73 -7.96 -10.98
CA GLY A 111 3.00 -8.92 -10.14
C GLY A 111 2.38 -8.37 -8.85
N HIS A 112 2.46 -7.07 -8.60
CA HIS A 112 1.81 -6.45 -7.44
C HIS A 112 0.29 -6.35 -7.63
N TYR A 113 -0.45 -7.26 -7.01
CA TYR A 113 -1.89 -7.38 -7.24
C TYR A 113 -2.70 -6.23 -6.62
N GLU A 114 -2.26 -5.65 -5.49
CA GLU A 114 -2.97 -4.56 -4.80
C GLU A 114 -3.05 -3.29 -5.66
N ALA A 115 -2.12 -3.10 -6.59
CA ALA A 115 -2.15 -1.97 -7.51
C ALA A 115 -3.37 -2.00 -8.46
N GLU A 116 -4.00 -3.17 -8.70
CA GLU A 116 -5.29 -3.26 -9.41
C GLU A 116 -6.42 -2.56 -8.62
N TYR A 117 -6.41 -2.64 -7.28
CA TYR A 117 -7.38 -1.94 -6.44
C TYR A 117 -7.18 -0.43 -6.51
N HIS A 118 -5.94 0.05 -6.45
CA HIS A 118 -5.67 1.48 -6.59
C HIS A 118 -6.08 2.04 -7.96
N LEU A 119 -5.86 1.30 -9.05
CA LEU A 119 -6.36 1.70 -10.36
C LEU A 119 -7.88 1.62 -10.46
N CYS A 120 -8.53 0.67 -9.78
CA CYS A 120 -9.98 0.64 -9.64
C CYS A 120 -10.49 1.94 -9.00
N HIS A 121 -9.96 2.30 -7.82
CA HIS A 121 -10.30 3.55 -7.11
C HIS A 121 -10.06 4.78 -7.99
N ALA A 122 -8.85 4.92 -8.54
CA ALA A 122 -8.44 6.09 -9.32
C ALA A 122 -9.33 6.34 -10.54
N TYR A 123 -9.81 5.28 -11.20
CA TYR A 123 -10.69 5.42 -12.36
C TYR A 123 -12.18 5.43 -12.01
N ALA A 124 -12.58 4.94 -10.84
CA ALA A 124 -13.99 4.83 -10.45
C ALA A 124 -14.52 6.06 -9.69
N ASP A 125 -13.67 6.79 -8.97
CA ASP A 125 -14.12 7.99 -8.23
C ASP A 125 -14.39 9.15 -9.19
N LYS A 126 -15.67 9.54 -9.31
CA LYS A 126 -16.14 10.68 -10.12
C LYS A 126 -15.56 12.03 -9.68
N LYS A 127 -15.00 12.12 -8.47
CA LYS A 127 -14.34 13.34 -7.96
C LYS A 127 -12.94 13.52 -8.50
N GLU A 128 -12.29 12.45 -8.94
CA GLU A 128 -10.92 12.51 -9.43
C GLU A 128 -10.89 12.82 -10.94
N PRO A 129 -9.92 13.63 -11.41
CA PRO A 129 -9.80 13.98 -12.83
C PRO A 129 -9.46 12.76 -13.70
N THR A 130 -9.02 11.67 -13.07
CA THR A 130 -8.69 10.40 -13.71
C THR A 130 -9.93 9.56 -14.03
N PHE A 131 -11.12 9.92 -13.54
CA PHE A 131 -12.35 9.16 -13.70
C PHE A 131 -12.57 8.63 -15.13
N ASN A 132 -12.76 7.32 -15.26
CA ASN A 132 -12.97 6.64 -16.53
C ASN A 132 -13.67 5.29 -16.33
N LEU A 133 -14.97 5.20 -16.65
CA LEU A 133 -15.79 4.01 -16.45
C LEU A 133 -15.20 2.74 -17.09
N ALA A 134 -14.70 2.82 -18.33
CA ALA A 134 -14.20 1.65 -19.05
C ALA A 134 -12.93 1.08 -18.40
N LYS A 135 -12.00 1.96 -17.98
CA LYS A 135 -10.80 1.55 -17.25
C LYS A 135 -11.16 1.06 -15.84
N ALA A 136 -12.05 1.77 -15.15
CA ALA A 136 -12.53 1.40 -13.82
C ALA A 136 -13.10 -0.02 -13.81
N LYS A 137 -14.03 -0.33 -14.72
CA LYS A 137 -14.64 -1.66 -14.82
C LYS A 137 -13.59 -2.77 -14.90
N LYS A 138 -12.62 -2.61 -15.82
CA LYS A 138 -11.53 -3.57 -16.01
C LYS A 138 -10.72 -3.80 -14.74
N HIS A 139 -10.30 -2.73 -14.06
CA HIS A 139 -9.44 -2.83 -12.88
C HIS A 139 -10.24 -3.32 -11.65
N CYS A 140 -11.47 -2.84 -11.46
CA CYS A 140 -12.34 -3.25 -10.36
C CYS A 140 -12.76 -4.72 -10.44
N GLU A 141 -13.10 -5.23 -11.63
CA GLU A 141 -13.43 -6.66 -11.82
C GLU A 141 -12.25 -7.57 -11.48
N LYS A 142 -11.03 -7.19 -11.90
CA LYS A 142 -9.82 -7.92 -11.54
C LYS A 142 -9.51 -7.85 -10.05
N ALA A 143 -9.54 -6.65 -9.46
CA ALA A 143 -9.33 -6.47 -8.04
C ALA A 143 -10.32 -7.31 -7.23
N LYS A 144 -11.60 -7.34 -7.61
CA LYS A 144 -12.61 -8.19 -6.98
C LYS A 144 -12.23 -9.67 -7.01
N LEU A 145 -11.76 -10.19 -8.15
CA LEU A 145 -11.35 -11.59 -8.27
C LEU A 145 -10.12 -11.90 -7.41
N ILE A 146 -9.12 -11.01 -7.41
CA ILE A 146 -7.90 -11.12 -6.60
C ILE A 146 -8.28 -11.21 -5.11
N TYR A 147 -9.01 -10.22 -4.60
CA TYR A 147 -9.33 -10.16 -3.17
C TYR A 147 -10.26 -11.29 -2.75
N LYS A 148 -11.26 -11.68 -3.56
CA LYS A 148 -12.10 -12.86 -3.25
C LYS A 148 -11.34 -14.18 -3.22
N GLY A 149 -10.17 -14.26 -3.86
CA GLY A 149 -9.31 -15.43 -3.89
C GLY A 149 -8.35 -15.55 -2.70
N GLN A 150 -8.27 -14.54 -1.83
CA GLN A 150 -7.44 -14.58 -0.63
C GLN A 150 -8.10 -15.45 0.46
N ASP A 151 -7.28 -16.12 1.27
CA ASP A 151 -7.76 -16.95 2.39
C ASP A 151 -8.57 -16.11 3.41
N GLU A 152 -8.09 -14.89 3.68
CA GLU A 152 -8.74 -13.91 4.54
C GLU A 152 -8.85 -12.57 3.80
N PRO A 153 -9.93 -12.35 3.03
CA PRO A 153 -10.05 -11.15 2.23
C PRO A 153 -10.29 -9.90 3.08
N ASP A 154 -9.65 -8.79 2.72
CA ASP A 154 -9.98 -7.47 3.27
C ASP A 154 -11.42 -7.09 2.85
N LYS A 155 -12.31 -7.05 3.84
CA LYS A 155 -13.74 -6.80 3.64
C LYS A 155 -14.05 -5.36 3.26
N ASP A 156 -13.23 -4.42 3.73
CA ASP A 156 -13.43 -3.00 3.47
C ASP A 156 -13.04 -2.72 2.02
N ILE A 157 -11.90 -3.25 1.56
CA ILE A 157 -11.50 -3.17 0.15
C ILE A 157 -12.52 -3.84 -0.76
N LEU A 158 -13.02 -5.03 -0.41
CA LEU A 158 -14.06 -5.70 -1.19
C LEU A 158 -15.36 -4.87 -1.26
N SER A 159 -15.76 -4.26 -0.14
CA SER A 159 -16.93 -3.38 -0.07
C SER A 159 -16.77 -2.15 -0.96
N ASP A 160 -15.59 -1.53 -0.97
CA ASP A 160 -15.26 -0.39 -1.82
C ASP A 160 -15.32 -0.79 -3.30
N ILE A 161 -14.70 -1.92 -3.67
CA ILE A 161 -14.74 -2.44 -5.05
C ILE A 161 -16.17 -2.72 -5.49
N GLU A 162 -17.00 -3.32 -4.63
CA GLU A 162 -18.40 -3.61 -4.95
C GLU A 162 -19.23 -2.32 -5.11
N THR A 163 -18.94 -1.31 -4.29
CA THR A 163 -19.55 0.02 -4.42
C THR A 163 -19.20 0.65 -5.76
N TYR A 164 -17.93 0.64 -6.15
CA TYR A 164 -17.50 1.15 -7.46
C TYR A 164 -18.15 0.40 -8.62
N LEU A 165 -18.19 -0.93 -8.57
CA LEU A 165 -18.81 -1.74 -9.62
C LEU A 165 -20.30 -1.49 -9.76
N ASN A 166 -21.02 -1.27 -8.66
CA ASN A 166 -22.44 -0.92 -8.71
C ASN A 166 -22.64 0.43 -9.42
N GLN A 167 -21.86 1.45 -9.04
CA GLN A 167 -21.92 2.78 -9.66
C GLN A 167 -21.53 2.81 -11.15
N ILE A 168 -20.71 1.84 -11.60
CA ILE A 168 -20.29 1.71 -13.00
C ILE A 168 -21.38 1.08 -13.87
N ASN A 169 -22.24 0.23 -13.28
CA ASN A 169 -23.27 -0.52 -14.00
C ASN A 169 -24.66 0.14 -13.95
N GLU A 170 -24.83 1.22 -13.18
CA GLU A 170 -25.99 2.13 -13.19
C GLU A 170 -25.95 3.10 -14.37
#